data_AF-A0A4Q3F2K8-F1
#
_entry.id   AF-A0A4Q3F2K8-F1
#
_cell.length_a   1.000
_cell.length_b   1.000
_cell.length_c   1.000
_cell.angle_alpha   90.00
_cell.angle_beta   90.00
_cell.angle_gamma   90.00
#
_symmetry.space_group_name_H-M   'P 1'
#
loop_
_entity.id
_entity.type
_entity.pdbx_description
1 polymer ?
#
loop_
_entity_poly.entity_id
_entity_poly.type
_entity_poly.pdbx_seq_one_letter_code
_entity_poly.pdbx_strand_id
1 'polypeptide(L)'
;MKRLILIAFTAASVSIFGCQNINGQNKTAANQPKRKIVKTNAEWKKELSPTAYEIMVERGTEAPYHNAYYNNHEKGVYVSAATGEPLFSSSDKFESGTGWPSFVKPLDMSKIEIVHDSSYGMDRDEVIEKSTGFHLGHVFDDGPADRGGKRYCMNSGAFKFVKK
;
A
#
# COMPACT_ATOMS: atom_id res chain seq x y z
N MET A 1 50.64 -51.81 -35.64
CA MET A 1 51.99 -51.19 -35.59
C MET A 1 52.05 -50.23 -34.43
N LYS A 2 53.01 -50.48 -33.53
CA LYS A 2 53.71 -49.62 -32.56
C LYS A 2 52.95 -48.43 -31.92
N ARG A 3 52.81 -48.58 -30.60
CA ARG A 3 52.62 -47.55 -29.57
C ARG A 3 53.60 -46.38 -29.75
N LEU A 4 53.17 -45.16 -29.46
CA LEU A 4 54.01 -44.21 -28.72
C LEU A 4 53.12 -43.20 -27.98
N ILE A 5 53.19 -43.28 -26.65
CA ILE A 5 52.70 -42.31 -25.69
C ILE A 5 53.72 -41.17 -25.68
N LEU A 6 53.27 -39.91 -25.76
CA LEU A 6 54.04 -38.81 -25.21
C LEU A 6 53.12 -37.87 -24.43
N ILE A 7 53.38 -37.87 -23.13
CA ILE A 7 52.85 -37.01 -22.10
C ILE A 7 53.53 -35.65 -22.24
N ALA A 8 52.75 -34.57 -22.28
CA ALA A 8 53.22 -33.24 -21.97
C ALA A 8 52.20 -32.57 -21.04
N PHE A 9 52.39 -32.80 -19.74
CA PHE A 9 51.80 -32.01 -18.67
C PHE A 9 52.67 -30.77 -18.49
N THR A 10 52.18 -29.60 -18.92
CA THR A 10 52.70 -28.31 -18.45
C THR A 10 51.63 -27.63 -17.64
N ALA A 11 51.94 -27.48 -16.35
CA ALA A 11 51.15 -26.81 -15.35
C ALA A 11 51.32 -25.28 -15.42
N ALA A 12 50.42 -24.59 -14.72
CA ALA A 12 50.32 -23.15 -14.45
C ALA A 12 49.60 -22.35 -15.56
N SER A 13 48.62 -21.50 -15.26
CA SER A 13 48.15 -20.94 -14.00
C SER A 13 46.70 -20.48 -14.16
N VAL A 14 45.87 -20.82 -13.17
CA VAL A 14 44.53 -20.29 -12.97
C VAL A 14 44.60 -18.76 -12.87
N SER A 15 43.87 -18.05 -13.72
CA SER A 15 43.52 -16.65 -13.49
C SER A 15 42.03 -16.52 -13.74
N ILE A 16 41.30 -16.68 -12.64
CA ILE A 16 39.88 -16.37 -12.51
C ILE A 16 39.75 -14.85 -12.67
N PHE A 17 39.46 -14.38 -13.88
CA PHE A 17 38.84 -13.06 -14.03
C PHE A 17 37.34 -13.22 -13.79
N GLY A 18 37.00 -13.27 -12.51
CA GLY A 18 35.67 -12.96 -12.05
C GLY A 18 35.43 -11.45 -12.21
N CYS A 19 34.30 -11.12 -12.80
CA CYS A 19 33.49 -9.97 -12.41
C CYS A 19 32.05 -10.30 -12.79
N GLN A 20 31.36 -11.01 -11.89
CA GLN A 20 29.92 -10.96 -11.84
C GLN A 20 29.54 -9.52 -11.50
N ASN A 21 29.00 -8.80 -12.48
CA ASN A 21 28.48 -7.46 -12.28
C ASN A 21 27.08 -7.57 -11.65
N ILE A 22 27.05 -7.92 -10.37
CA ILE A 22 25.87 -7.79 -9.50
C ILE A 22 25.97 -6.46 -8.78
N ASN A 23 25.43 -5.42 -9.40
CA ASN A 23 24.94 -4.26 -8.67
C ASN A 23 23.92 -3.49 -9.51
N GLY A 24 22.80 -4.15 -9.79
CA GLY A 24 21.52 -3.48 -9.97
C GLY A 24 21.06 -2.95 -8.61
N GLN A 25 21.69 -1.88 -8.13
CA GLN A 25 21.20 -1.18 -6.95
C GLN A 25 19.89 -0.48 -7.32
N ASN A 26 18.81 -1.00 -6.72
CA ASN A 26 17.50 -0.40 -6.59
C ASN A 26 17.56 1.13 -6.47
N LYS A 27 17.29 1.81 -7.59
CA LYS A 27 16.87 3.21 -7.57
C LYS A 27 15.38 3.24 -7.23
N THR A 28 15.03 3.34 -5.95
CA THR A 28 13.74 3.86 -5.41
C THR A 28 13.72 3.74 -3.88
N ALA A 29 14.54 4.53 -3.19
CA ALA A 29 14.42 4.66 -1.72
C ALA A 29 14.59 6.11 -1.23
N ALA A 30 14.57 7.09 -2.13
CA ALA A 30 14.79 8.50 -1.80
C ALA A 30 13.49 9.32 -1.85
N ASN A 31 12.37 8.78 -1.33
CA ASN A 31 11.22 9.60 -0.94
C ASN A 31 10.16 8.80 -0.15
N GLN A 32 10.58 7.97 0.80
CA GLN A 32 9.61 7.32 1.71
C GLN A 32 9.58 8.11 3.03
N PRO A 33 8.40 8.63 3.46
CA PRO A 33 8.28 9.35 4.71
C PRO A 33 8.76 8.47 5.88
N LYS A 34 9.43 9.08 6.87
CA LYS A 34 9.89 8.36 8.07
C LYS A 34 8.68 7.85 8.86
N ARG A 35 8.36 6.57 8.68
CA ARG A 35 7.27 5.85 9.37
C ARG A 35 7.58 5.77 10.86
N LYS A 36 6.58 6.00 11.70
CA LYS A 36 6.73 5.96 13.17
C LYS A 36 6.73 4.52 13.70
N ILE A 37 6.05 3.61 13.00
CA ILE A 37 5.91 2.22 13.40
C ILE A 37 6.87 1.35 12.58
N VAL A 38 7.78 0.66 13.27
CA VAL A 38 8.73 -0.27 12.66
C VAL A 38 8.32 -1.68 13.02
N LYS A 39 7.60 -2.33 12.09
CA LYS A 39 7.29 -3.76 12.11
C LYS A 39 7.58 -4.34 10.73
N THR A 40 7.98 -5.60 10.69
CA THR A 40 8.23 -6.37 9.46
C THR A 40 6.93 -6.78 8.80
N ASN A 41 6.97 -7.08 7.50
CA ASN A 41 5.82 -7.61 6.77
C ASN A 41 5.29 -8.91 7.38
N ALA A 42 6.18 -9.76 7.92
CA ALA A 42 5.79 -11.02 8.57
C ALA A 42 5.02 -10.79 9.89
N GLU A 43 5.33 -9.74 10.63
CA GLU A 43 4.58 -9.34 11.82
C GLU A 43 3.21 -8.80 11.42
N TRP A 44 3.15 -7.91 10.43
CA TRP A 44 1.87 -7.39 9.93
C TRP A 44 0.96 -8.48 9.38
N LYS A 45 1.50 -9.48 8.69
CA LYS A 45 0.74 -10.62 8.16
C LYS A 45 0.11 -11.50 9.25
N LYS A 46 0.64 -11.46 10.48
CA LYS A 46 0.08 -12.17 11.64
C LYS A 46 -0.98 -11.34 12.37
N GLU A 47 -0.88 -10.01 12.34
CA GLU A 47 -1.79 -9.11 13.06
C GLU A 47 -3.00 -8.67 12.24
N LEU A 48 -2.81 -8.48 10.93
CA LEU A 48 -3.87 -8.06 10.02
C LEU A 48 -4.67 -9.26 9.51
N SER A 49 -5.95 -9.03 9.20
CA SER A 49 -6.69 -10.00 8.41
C SER A 49 -6.05 -10.12 7.00
N PRO A 50 -6.23 -11.24 6.29
CA PRO A 50 -5.70 -11.39 4.94
C PRO A 50 -6.08 -10.22 4.02
N THR A 51 -7.35 -9.82 4.03
CA THR A 51 -7.86 -8.68 3.24
C THR A 51 -7.23 -7.35 3.64
N ALA A 52 -7.10 -7.08 4.95
CA ALA A 52 -6.46 -5.84 5.40
C ALA A 52 -4.98 -5.81 5.02
N TYR A 53 -4.28 -6.94 5.10
CA TYR A 53 -2.89 -7.04 4.69
C TYR A 53 -2.71 -6.79 3.18
N GLU A 54 -3.51 -7.47 2.34
CA GLU A 54 -3.49 -7.29 0.89
C GLU A 54 -3.76 -5.83 0.49
N ILE A 55 -4.77 -5.19 1.09
CA ILE A 55 -5.11 -3.81 0.79
C ILE A 55 -4.05 -2.85 1.34
N MET A 56 -3.76 -2.90 2.64
CA MET A 56 -2.97 -1.86 3.31
C MET A 56 -1.47 -1.99 3.05
N VAL A 57 -0.95 -3.22 3.03
CA VAL A 57 0.49 -3.49 2.92
C VAL A 57 0.88 -3.74 1.46
N GLU A 58 0.09 -4.51 0.72
CA GLU A 58 0.36 -4.84 -0.69
C GLU A 58 -0.29 -3.85 -1.67
N ARG A 59 -0.94 -2.80 -1.16
CA ARG A 59 -1.63 -1.75 -1.94
C ARG A 59 -2.71 -2.29 -2.87
N GLY A 60 -3.37 -3.37 -2.45
CA GLY A 60 -4.50 -3.96 -3.15
C GLY A 60 -5.75 -3.07 -3.12
N THR A 61 -6.72 -3.39 -3.96
CA THR A 61 -8.03 -2.73 -4.01
C THR A 61 -9.12 -3.79 -3.97
N GLU A 62 -10.05 -3.69 -3.02
CA GLU A 62 -11.16 -4.64 -2.91
C GLU A 62 -12.19 -4.43 -4.03
N ALA A 63 -12.99 -5.45 -4.32
CA ALA A 63 -14.03 -5.35 -5.35
C ALA A 63 -15.15 -4.35 -4.98
N PRO A 64 -15.66 -3.56 -5.96
CA PRO A 64 -16.76 -2.64 -5.70
C PRO A 64 -18.03 -3.40 -5.31
N TYR A 65 -18.81 -2.82 -4.41
CA TYR A 65 -20.09 -3.35 -3.90
C TYR A 65 -20.01 -4.68 -3.14
N HIS A 66 -18.82 -5.27 -3.02
CA HIS A 66 -18.57 -6.56 -2.36
C HIS A 66 -17.61 -6.35 -1.18
N ASN A 67 -17.93 -5.37 -0.34
CA ASN A 67 -17.13 -5.00 0.81
C ASN A 67 -18.02 -4.58 1.99
N ALA A 68 -17.41 -4.47 3.17
CA ALA A 68 -18.17 -4.33 4.42
C ALA A 68 -18.85 -2.97 4.57
N TYR A 69 -18.27 -1.90 4.02
CA TYR A 69 -18.64 -0.54 4.41
C TYR A 69 -19.15 0.37 3.30
N TYR A 70 -19.22 -0.08 2.03
CA TYR A 70 -19.79 0.76 0.96
C TYR A 70 -21.20 1.26 1.32
N ASN A 71 -22.08 0.37 1.79
CA ASN A 71 -23.46 0.69 2.15
C ASN A 71 -23.70 0.75 3.67
N ASN A 72 -22.65 1.01 4.46
CA ASN A 72 -22.82 1.20 5.90
C ASN A 72 -23.38 2.62 6.17
N HIS A 73 -24.48 2.68 6.93
CA HIS A 73 -25.19 3.90 7.34
C HIS A 73 -25.20 4.14 8.86
N GLU A 74 -24.53 3.25 9.61
CA GLU A 74 -24.49 3.35 11.07
C GLU A 74 -23.70 4.58 11.54
N LYS A 75 -24.07 5.12 12.71
CA LYS A 75 -23.33 6.21 13.34
C LYS A 75 -22.14 5.66 14.10
N GLY A 76 -20.96 6.20 13.80
CA GLY A 76 -19.69 5.74 14.34
C GLY A 76 -18.47 6.32 13.63
N VAL A 77 -17.33 5.71 13.92
CA VAL A 77 -16.00 6.12 13.44
C VAL A 77 -15.34 4.93 12.73
N TYR A 78 -14.72 5.21 11.59
CA TYR A 78 -13.85 4.28 10.88
C TYR A 78 -12.43 4.48 11.37
N VAL A 79 -11.90 3.44 12.00
CA VAL A 79 -10.53 3.41 12.52
C VAL A 79 -9.65 2.54 11.63
N SER A 80 -8.36 2.86 11.57
CA SER A 80 -7.36 2.05 10.85
C SER A 80 -7.43 0.59 11.27
N ALA A 81 -7.48 -0.33 10.31
CA ALA A 81 -7.43 -1.75 10.62
C ALA A 81 -6.08 -2.16 11.25
N ALA A 82 -5.01 -1.43 10.95
CA ALA A 82 -3.65 -1.67 11.44
C ALA A 82 -3.37 -1.05 12.81
N THR A 83 -3.69 0.23 13.01
CA THR A 83 -3.29 0.97 14.21
C THR A 83 -4.43 1.26 15.17
N GLY A 84 -5.68 1.16 14.72
CA GLY A 84 -6.85 1.62 15.46
C GLY A 84 -6.98 3.15 15.54
N GLU A 85 -6.15 3.92 14.82
CA GLU A 85 -6.28 5.38 14.77
C GLU A 85 -7.62 5.79 14.10
N PRO A 86 -8.37 6.76 14.66
CA PRO A 86 -9.54 7.33 13.99
C PRO A 86 -9.16 8.03 12.69
N LEU A 87 -9.77 7.62 11.57
CA LEU A 87 -9.45 8.17 10.25
C LEU A 87 -10.64 8.91 9.63
N PHE A 88 -11.85 8.34 9.70
CA PHE A 88 -13.03 8.93 9.09
C PHE A 88 -14.27 8.81 9.99
N SER A 89 -15.21 9.75 9.81
CA SER A 89 -16.47 9.79 10.54
C SER A 89 -17.64 9.41 9.63
N SER A 90 -18.59 8.65 10.17
CA SER A 90 -19.89 8.40 9.51
C SER A 90 -20.66 9.69 9.16
N SER A 91 -20.41 10.82 9.84
CA SER A 91 -21.02 12.12 9.50
C SER A 91 -20.51 12.69 8.16
N ASP A 92 -19.30 12.33 7.78
CA ASP A 92 -18.64 12.78 6.56
C ASP A 92 -18.75 11.76 5.42
N LYS A 93 -19.29 10.57 5.69
CA LYS A 93 -19.63 9.58 4.68
C LYS A 93 -20.80 10.07 3.82
N PHE A 94 -20.77 9.73 2.53
CA PHE A 94 -21.87 9.97 1.60
C PHE A 94 -21.95 8.86 0.55
N GLU A 95 -23.10 8.78 -0.12
CA GLU A 95 -23.36 7.81 -1.18
C GLU A 95 -22.84 8.33 -2.52
N SER A 96 -21.66 7.86 -2.93
CA SER A 96 -21.03 8.25 -4.20
C SER A 96 -21.45 7.38 -5.38
N GLY A 97 -22.06 6.21 -5.14
CA GLY A 97 -22.37 5.23 -6.18
C GLY A 97 -21.12 4.58 -6.81
N THR A 98 -19.96 4.63 -6.14
CA THR A 98 -18.71 4.07 -6.67
C THR A 98 -18.52 2.60 -6.34
N GLY A 99 -19.18 2.11 -5.29
CA GLY A 99 -18.99 0.75 -4.75
C GLY A 99 -18.01 0.65 -3.59
N TRP A 100 -17.44 1.77 -3.13
CA TRP A 100 -16.58 1.85 -1.94
C TRP A 100 -17.05 2.95 -0.97
N PRO A 101 -16.75 2.85 0.33
CA PRO A 101 -17.08 3.90 1.29
C PRO A 101 -16.39 5.21 0.87
N SER A 102 -17.21 6.27 0.77
CA SER A 102 -16.79 7.58 0.30
C SER A 102 -17.03 8.65 1.34
N PHE A 103 -16.01 9.47 1.61
CA PHE A 103 -16.06 10.53 2.61
C PHE A 103 -15.71 11.88 1.98
N VAL A 104 -16.24 12.98 2.52
CA VAL A 104 -15.90 14.32 2.04
C VAL A 104 -14.59 14.85 2.62
N LYS A 105 -14.16 14.32 3.78
CA LYS A 105 -12.91 14.68 4.47
C LYS A 105 -12.51 13.62 5.51
N PRO A 106 -11.23 13.53 5.89
CA PRO A 106 -10.80 12.78 7.07
C PRO A 106 -11.18 13.51 8.37
N LEU A 107 -11.12 12.78 9.49
CA LEU A 107 -11.25 13.34 10.83
C LEU A 107 -10.10 14.29 11.18
N ASP A 108 -8.88 13.94 10.78
CA ASP A 108 -7.67 14.72 11.04
C ASP A 108 -6.66 14.53 9.89
N MET A 109 -6.35 15.62 9.19
CA MET A 109 -5.36 15.63 8.10
C MET A 109 -3.94 15.27 8.58
N SER A 110 -3.67 15.33 9.88
CA SER A 110 -2.37 14.91 10.45
C SER A 110 -2.18 13.39 10.45
N LYS A 111 -3.24 12.61 10.26
CA LYS A 111 -3.25 11.14 10.31
C LYS A 111 -3.12 10.46 8.96
N ILE A 112 -3.43 11.18 7.89
CA ILE A 112 -3.26 10.70 6.53
C ILE A 112 -2.20 11.51 5.79
N GLU A 113 -1.75 10.98 4.66
CA GLU A 113 -0.91 11.66 3.70
C GLU A 113 -1.43 11.36 2.30
N ILE A 114 -1.34 12.36 1.41
CA ILE A 114 -1.71 12.22 0.01
C ILE A 114 -0.42 12.11 -0.78
N VAL A 115 -0.29 11.03 -1.55
CA VAL A 115 0.89 10.72 -2.35
C VAL A 115 0.45 10.53 -3.79
N HIS A 116 1.19 11.12 -4.72
CA HIS A 116 0.94 10.96 -6.14
C HIS A 116 1.20 9.50 -6.58
N ASP A 117 0.22 8.89 -7.22
CA ASP A 117 0.20 7.51 -7.71
C ASP A 117 0.02 7.50 -9.23
N SER A 118 1.08 7.12 -9.94
CA SER A 118 1.11 6.96 -11.40
C SER A 118 1.02 5.50 -11.86
N SER A 119 0.60 4.59 -10.98
CA SER A 119 0.47 3.17 -11.30
C SER A 119 -0.59 2.92 -12.38
N TYR A 120 -0.41 1.82 -13.12
CA TYR A 120 -1.32 1.39 -14.20
C TYR A 120 -1.55 2.43 -15.32
N GLY A 121 -0.65 3.41 -15.45
CA GLY A 121 -0.76 4.47 -16.47
C GLY A 121 -1.85 5.51 -16.18
N MET A 122 -2.30 5.60 -14.92
CA MET A 122 -3.26 6.60 -14.46
C MET A 122 -2.59 7.53 -13.46
N ASP A 123 -2.92 8.83 -13.51
CA ASP A 123 -2.50 9.80 -12.49
C ASP A 123 -3.60 9.95 -11.44
N ARG A 124 -3.31 9.52 -10.21
CA ARG A 124 -4.24 9.57 -9.07
C ARG A 124 -3.54 10.06 -7.82
N ASP A 125 -4.33 10.52 -6.86
CA ASP A 125 -3.84 10.90 -5.53
C ASP A 125 -4.20 9.79 -4.54
N GLU A 126 -3.20 8.99 -4.15
CA GLU A 126 -3.35 7.93 -3.17
C GLU A 126 -3.40 8.52 -1.76
N VAL A 127 -4.29 7.98 -0.94
CA VAL A 127 -4.39 8.30 0.48
C VAL A 127 -3.75 7.16 1.27
N ILE A 128 -2.75 7.49 2.07
CA ILE A 128 -2.05 6.55 2.95
C ILE A 128 -2.19 6.95 4.42
N GLU A 129 -2.13 5.97 5.32
CA GLU A 129 -2.00 6.22 6.76
C GLU A 129 -0.60 6.75 7.04
N LYS A 130 -0.49 7.92 7.67
CA LYS A 130 0.79 8.62 7.84
C LYS A 130 1.75 7.89 8.79
N SER A 131 1.22 7.20 9.80
CA SER A 131 2.02 6.54 10.84
C SER A 131 2.74 5.28 10.33
N THR A 132 2.14 4.57 9.38
CA THR A 132 2.62 3.29 8.81
C THR A 132 3.04 3.39 7.35
N GLY A 133 2.55 4.39 6.62
CA GLY A 133 2.67 4.51 5.16
C GLY A 133 1.78 3.53 4.37
N PHE A 134 0.77 2.94 5.02
CA PHE A 134 -0.09 1.94 4.42
C PHE A 134 -1.22 2.52 3.59
N HIS A 135 -1.58 1.80 2.53
CA HIS A 135 -2.62 2.18 1.59
C HIS A 135 -4.00 2.19 2.25
N LEU A 136 -4.78 3.23 2.00
CA LEU A 136 -6.18 3.34 2.41
C LEU A 136 -7.12 3.40 1.21
N GLY A 137 -6.76 4.17 0.18
CA GLY A 137 -7.53 4.35 -1.05
C GLY A 137 -7.03 5.55 -1.83
N HIS A 138 -7.95 6.30 -2.46
CA HIS A 138 -7.62 7.49 -3.26
C HIS A 138 -8.56 8.66 -2.99
N VAL A 139 -8.12 9.87 -3.32
CA VAL A 139 -8.92 11.10 -3.24
C VAL A 139 -9.13 11.70 -4.63
N PHE A 140 -10.33 12.24 -4.86
CA PHE A 140 -10.76 12.82 -6.13
C PHE A 140 -11.47 14.17 -5.91
N ASP A 141 -11.59 14.96 -6.98
CA ASP A 141 -12.20 16.31 -6.98
C ASP A 141 -13.66 16.33 -7.45
N ASP A 142 -14.33 15.18 -7.37
CA ASP A 142 -15.71 14.96 -7.81
C ASP A 142 -16.68 14.70 -6.65
N GLY A 143 -16.34 15.18 -5.44
CA GLY A 143 -17.21 15.13 -4.28
C GLY A 143 -18.31 16.19 -4.31
N PRO A 144 -19.22 16.18 -3.31
CA PRO A 144 -20.28 17.18 -3.18
C PRO A 144 -19.69 18.60 -3.03
N ALA A 145 -20.01 19.50 -3.96
CA ALA A 145 -19.43 20.84 -4.04
C ALA A 145 -19.71 21.68 -2.78
N ASP A 146 -20.90 21.55 -2.20
CA ASP A 146 -21.33 22.21 -0.96
C ASP A 146 -20.64 21.69 0.31
N ARG A 147 -19.89 20.58 0.19
CA ARG A 147 -19.17 19.93 1.30
C ARG A 147 -17.67 19.84 1.10
N GLY A 148 -17.11 20.69 0.23
CA GLY A 148 -15.68 20.82 -0.01
C GLY A 148 -15.19 20.17 -1.31
N GLY A 149 -16.06 19.53 -2.09
CA GLY A 149 -15.75 19.05 -3.45
C GLY A 149 -14.81 17.84 -3.51
N LYS A 150 -14.29 17.34 -2.38
CA LYS A 150 -13.41 16.16 -2.35
C LYS A 150 -14.21 14.89 -2.11
N ARG A 151 -13.77 13.79 -2.73
CA ARG A 151 -14.23 12.42 -2.47
C ARG A 151 -13.05 11.55 -2.08
N TYR A 152 -12.97 11.21 -0.81
CA TYR A 152 -12.06 10.20 -0.28
C TYR A 152 -12.70 8.82 -0.46
N CYS A 153 -12.30 8.12 -1.51
CA CYS A 153 -12.78 6.79 -1.90
C CYS A 153 -11.88 5.71 -1.32
N MET A 154 -12.31 5.12 -0.20
CA MET A 154 -11.44 4.29 0.64
C MET A 154 -11.82 2.81 0.55
N ASN A 155 -10.86 1.92 0.78
CA ASN A 155 -11.15 0.50 0.92
C ASN A 155 -11.74 0.21 2.31
N SER A 156 -12.82 -0.57 2.37
CA SER A 156 -13.42 -1.03 3.63
C SER A 156 -12.47 -1.91 4.42
N GLY A 157 -11.72 -2.79 3.76
CA GLY A 157 -10.74 -3.65 4.40
C GLY A 157 -9.57 -2.90 5.07
N ALA A 158 -9.37 -1.62 4.75
CA ALA A 158 -8.43 -0.75 5.46
C ALA A 158 -8.97 -0.25 6.81
N PHE A 159 -10.23 -0.53 7.14
CA PHE A 159 -10.90 -0.04 8.34
C PHE A 159 -11.48 -1.13 9.25
N LYS A 160 -11.62 -0.77 10.51
CA LYS A 160 -12.61 -1.34 11.44
C LYS A 160 -13.62 -0.24 11.77
N PHE A 161 -14.86 -0.61 12.08
CA PHE A 161 -15.90 0.34 12.44
C PHE A 161 -16.21 0.27 13.94
N VAL A 162 -16.18 1.42 14.60
CA VAL A 162 -16.56 1.58 16.01
C VAL A 162 -17.88 2.33 16.05
N LYS A 163 -18.95 1.61 16.38
CA LYS A 163 -20.30 2.15 16.53
C LYS A 163 -20.37 3.10 17.74
N LYS A 164 -21.14 4.18 17.60
CA LYS A 164 -21.41 5.14 18.68
C LYS A 164 -22.56 4.69 19.57
#